data_AF-A0A7C3XJA7-F1
#
_entry.id   AF-A0A7C3XJA7-F1
#
_cell.length_a   1.000
_cell.length_b   1.000
_cell.length_c   1.000
_cell.angle_alpha   90.00
_cell.angle_beta   90.00
_cell.angle_gamma   90.00
#
_symmetry.space_group_name_H-M   'P 1'
#
loop_
_entity.id
_entity.type
_entity.pdbx_description
1 polymer ?
#
loop_
_entity_poly.entity_id
_entity_poly.type
_entity_poly.pdbx_seq_one_letter_code
_entity_poly.pdbx_strand_id
1 'polypeptide(L)'
;MGGIKTTIVIDEETLNEFKRFVSSKYGSSRMTSTAVEEALKSFNAIEYLKSFSNAMKLDIIAYPSAKEVRDGRPKLRTSSAKEVRELRDGRQNRLSRLK
;
A
#
# COMPACT_ATOMS: atom_id res chain seq x y z
N MET A 1 -7.97 29.60 0.63
CA MET A 1 -7.22 28.38 0.25
C MET A 1 -8.20 27.21 0.28
N GLY A 2 -8.53 26.63 -0.87
CA GLY A 2 -9.47 25.51 -0.93
C GLY A 2 -8.82 24.23 -0.40
N GLY A 3 -9.40 23.62 0.65
CA GLY A 3 -8.95 22.32 1.15
C GLY A 3 -9.34 21.20 0.17
N ILE A 4 -8.45 20.23 -0.01
CA ILE A 4 -8.74 19.00 -0.77
C ILE A 4 -9.73 18.19 0.07
N LYS A 5 -10.90 17.91 -0.48
CA LYS A 5 -11.88 17.01 0.13
C LYS A 5 -11.61 15.60 -0.35
N THR A 6 -11.32 14.71 0.60
CA THR A 6 -11.12 13.28 0.34
C THR A 6 -12.14 12.50 1.14
N THR A 7 -12.82 11.57 0.49
CA THR A 7 -13.72 10.61 1.14
C THR A 7 -13.01 9.27 1.22
N ILE A 8 -12.98 8.68 2.40
CA ILE A 8 -12.38 7.36 2.67
C ILE A 8 -13.51 6.47 3.16
N VAL A 9 -13.62 5.26 2.60
CA VAL A 9 -14.58 4.26 3.07
C VAL A 9 -13.93 3.51 4.23
N ILE A 10 -14.62 3.50 5.36
CA ILE A 10 -14.17 2.87 6.61
C ILE A 10 -15.34 2.04 7.12
N ASP A 11 -15.02 0.92 7.76
CA ASP A 11 -15.99 0.14 8.50
C ASP A 11 -16.73 0.99 9.55
N GLU A 12 -18.02 0.69 9.76
CA GLU A 12 -18.90 1.50 10.59
C GLU A 12 -18.54 1.44 12.08
N GLU A 13 -18.12 0.27 12.58
CA GLU A 13 -17.71 0.09 13.97
C GLU A 13 -16.44 0.91 14.25
N THR A 14 -15.47 0.82 13.35
CA THR A 14 -14.21 1.58 13.42
C THR A 14 -14.47 3.09 13.39
N LEU A 15 -15.37 3.56 12.52
CA LEU A 15 -15.73 4.97 12.43
C LEU A 15 -16.43 5.46 13.71
N ASN A 16 -17.29 4.64 14.31
CA ASN A 16 -18.03 4.99 15.52
C ASN A 16 -17.10 5.07 16.73
N GLU A 17 -16.17 4.13 16.88
CA GLU A 17 -15.15 4.18 17.93
C GLU A 17 -14.28 5.43 17.79
N PHE A 18 -13.82 5.73 16.57
CA PHE A 18 -13.03 6.93 16.32
C PHE A 18 -13.80 8.22 16.65
N LYS A 19 -15.08 8.31 16.27
CA LYS A 19 -15.94 9.47 16.61
C LYS A 19 -16.11 9.65 18.13
N ARG A 20 -16.19 8.56 18.90
CA ARG A 20 -16.23 8.62 20.38
C ARG A 20 -14.94 9.22 20.93
N PHE A 21 -13.78 8.74 20.45
CA PHE A 21 -12.49 9.29 20.81
C PHE A 21 -12.38 10.79 20.47
N VAL A 22 -12.76 11.18 19.25
CA VAL A 22 -12.73 12.59 18.82
C VAL A 22 -13.66 13.45 19.68
N SER A 23 -14.86 12.95 20.00
CA SER A 23 -15.79 13.66 20.88
C SER A 23 -15.21 13.83 22.30
N SER A 24 -14.50 12.82 22.81
CA SER A 24 -13.82 12.89 24.11
C SER A 24 -12.65 13.87 24.10
N LYS A 25 -11.86 13.92 23.01
CA LYS A 25 -10.65 14.76 22.91
C LYS A 25 -10.98 16.23 22.64
N TYR A 26 -11.94 16.49 21.77
CA TYR A 26 -12.25 17.85 21.28
C TYR A 26 -13.61 18.38 21.74
N GLY A 27 -14.37 17.61 22.53
CA GLY A 27 -15.74 17.97 22.92
C GLY A 27 -16.77 17.91 21.79
N SER A 28 -16.38 17.49 20.57
CA SER A 28 -17.27 17.42 19.42
C SER A 28 -16.81 16.43 18.37
N SER A 29 -17.75 15.67 17.81
CA SER A 29 -17.53 14.79 16.65
C SER A 29 -17.31 15.54 15.34
N ARG A 30 -17.57 16.86 15.28
CA ARG A 30 -17.36 17.68 14.06
C ARG A 30 -15.90 17.84 13.68
N MET A 31 -14.99 17.57 14.61
CA MET A 31 -13.54 17.65 14.42
C MET A 31 -12.93 16.38 13.81
N THR A 32 -13.76 15.43 13.33
CA THR A 32 -13.28 14.14 12.81
C THR A 32 -12.24 14.30 11.70
N SER A 33 -12.48 15.18 10.71
CA SER A 33 -11.52 15.39 9.61
C SER A 33 -10.17 15.95 10.09
N THR A 34 -10.21 16.88 11.05
CA THR A 34 -8.99 17.45 11.66
C THR A 34 -8.24 16.40 12.46
N ALA A 35 -8.95 15.56 13.21
CA ALA A 35 -8.34 14.46 13.96
C ALA A 35 -7.70 13.41 13.03
N VAL A 36 -8.31 13.13 11.87
CA VAL A 36 -7.71 12.26 10.85
C VAL A 36 -6.45 12.89 10.25
N GLU A 37 -6.48 14.19 9.97
CA GLU A 37 -5.30 14.90 9.45
C GLU A 37 -4.15 14.93 10.48
N GLU A 38 -4.46 15.18 11.75
CA GLU A 38 -3.49 15.07 12.85
C GLU A 38 -2.93 13.65 12.96
N ALA A 39 -3.80 12.63 12.89
CA ALA A 39 -3.38 11.24 12.94
C ALA A 39 -2.40 10.93 11.80
N LEU A 40 -2.73 11.34 10.57
CA LEU A 40 -1.87 11.17 9.39
C LEU A 40 -0.54 11.93 9.52
N LYS A 41 -0.55 13.14 10.07
CA LYS A 41 0.68 13.92 10.33
C LYS A 41 1.54 13.32 11.43
N SER A 42 0.90 12.77 12.47
CA SER A 42 1.57 12.05 13.56
C SER A 42 2.04 10.66 13.15
N PHE A 43 1.58 10.16 12.00
CA PHE A 43 1.95 8.85 11.48
C PHE A 43 3.39 8.89 10.95
N ASN A 44 4.34 8.77 11.86
CA ASN A 44 5.75 8.59 11.52
C ASN A 44 5.94 7.16 10.99
N ALA A 45 5.71 6.99 9.69
CA ALA A 45 5.85 5.71 9.00
C ALA A 45 7.21 5.05 9.25
N ILE A 46 8.27 5.85 9.47
CA ILE A 46 9.62 5.37 9.78
C ILE A 46 9.67 4.72 11.17
N GLU A 47 9.01 5.29 12.18
CA GLU A 47 8.92 4.69 13.51
C GLU A 47 8.07 3.43 13.52
N TYR A 48 6.95 3.42 12.78
CA TYR A 48 6.13 2.22 12.66
C TYR A 48 6.87 1.07 11.99
N LEU A 49 7.60 1.36 10.91
CA LEU A 49 8.45 0.38 10.24
C LEU A 49 9.58 -0.12 11.15
N LYS A 50 10.19 0.76 11.96
CA LYS A 50 11.16 0.36 12.99
C LYS A 50 10.53 -0.55 14.06
N SER A 51 9.37 -0.18 14.61
CA SER A 51 8.67 -0.99 15.62
C SER A 51 8.24 -2.34 15.07
N PHE A 52 7.74 -2.39 13.83
CA PHE A 52 7.41 -3.64 13.14
C PHE A 52 8.65 -4.50 12.93
N SER A 53 9.75 -3.91 12.47
CA SER A 53 11.03 -4.59 12.31
C SER A 53 11.53 -5.22 13.62
N ASN A 54 11.49 -4.45 14.70
CA ASN A 54 11.86 -4.92 16.04
C ASN A 54 10.97 -6.08 16.49
N ALA A 55 9.65 -5.97 16.28
CA ALA A 55 8.69 -7.03 16.62
C ALA A 55 8.93 -8.32 15.83
N MET A 56 9.35 -8.19 14.57
CA MET A 56 9.68 -9.32 13.70
C MET A 56 11.11 -9.84 13.88
N LYS A 57 11.89 -9.30 14.83
CA LYS A 57 13.33 -9.57 15.03
C LYS A 57 14.14 -9.42 13.74
N LEU A 58 13.67 -8.55 12.85
CA LEU A 58 14.43 -8.12 11.70
C LEU A 58 15.37 -7.04 12.22
N ASP A 59 16.65 -7.36 12.38
CA ASP A 59 17.69 -6.39 12.76
C ASP A 59 17.90 -5.42 11.59
N ILE A 60 16.98 -4.46 11.42
CA ILE A 60 17.12 -3.40 10.41
C ILE A 60 18.04 -2.34 11.01
N ILE A 61 19.35 -2.60 10.93
CA ILE A 61 20.41 -1.64 11.26
C ILE A 61 20.32 -0.42 10.31
N ALA A 62 19.88 -0.64 9.07
CA ALA A 62 19.60 0.38 8.08
C ALA A 62 18.51 -0.08 7.11
N TYR A 63 17.65 0.86 6.67
CA TYR A 63 16.72 0.56 5.58
C TYR A 63 17.49 0.25 4.29
N PRO A 64 17.09 -0.77 3.53
CA PRO A 64 17.73 -1.07 2.26
C PRO A 64 17.56 0.10 1.30
N SER A 65 18.65 0.49 0.67
CA SER A 65 18.67 1.47 -0.39
C SER A 65 17.78 1.04 -1.56
N ALA A 66 17.31 2.01 -2.36
CA ALA A 66 16.53 1.73 -3.57
C ALA A 66 17.27 0.81 -4.57
N LYS A 67 18.59 0.72 -4.48
CA LYS A 67 19.41 -0.22 -5.25
C LYS A 67 19.32 -1.64 -4.68
N GLU A 68 19.49 -1.82 -3.38
CA GLU A 68 19.37 -3.13 -2.73
C GLU A 68 17.97 -3.74 -2.88
N VAL A 69 16.92 -2.92 -2.76
CA VAL A 69 15.55 -3.38 -3.02
C VAL A 69 15.37 -3.83 -4.47
N ARG A 70 15.98 -3.12 -5.43
CA ARG A 70 15.90 -3.46 -6.85
C ARG A 70 16.64 -4.75 -7.17
N ASP A 71 17.82 -4.93 -6.59
CA ASP A 71 18.67 -6.09 -6.83
C ASP A 71 18.15 -7.35 -6.11
N GLY A 72 17.51 -7.19 -4.95
CA GLY A 72 16.89 -8.27 -4.17
C GLY A 72 15.50 -8.68 -4.64
N ARG A 73 14.85 -7.92 -5.55
CA ARG A 73 13.57 -8.35 -6.15
C ARG A 73 13.77 -9.66 -6.92
N PRO A 74 12.87 -10.65 -6.76
CA PRO A 74 12.90 -11.87 -7.55
C PRO A 74 12.90 -11.52 -9.05
N LYS A 75 14.02 -11.77 -9.72
CA LYS A 75 14.12 -11.58 -11.16
C LYS A 75 13.41 -12.74 -11.83
N LEU A 76 12.19 -12.48 -12.31
CA LEU A 76 11.47 -13.44 -13.14
C LEU A 76 12.34 -13.78 -14.34
N ARG A 77 12.75 -15.06 -14.46
CA ARG A 77 13.56 -15.56 -15.59
C ARG A 77 12.77 -15.54 -16.90
N THR A 78 11.45 -15.41 -16.81
CA THR A 78 10.52 -15.39 -17.91
C THR A 78 9.89 -14.00 -18.02
N SER A 79 9.99 -13.41 -19.21
CA SER A 79 9.25 -12.20 -19.54
C SER A 79 7.81 -12.60 -19.86
N SER A 80 6.84 -11.97 -19.19
CA SER A 80 5.42 -12.12 -19.52
C SER A 80 5.15 -11.84 -21.00
N ALA A 81 5.91 -10.92 -21.61
CA ALA A 81 5.82 -10.62 -23.03
C ALA A 81 6.32 -11.76 -23.93
N LYS A 82 7.32 -12.54 -23.48
CA LYS A 82 7.82 -13.70 -24.23
C LYS A 82 6.77 -14.81 -24.27
N GLU A 83 6.17 -15.09 -23.13
CA GLU A 83 5.12 -16.11 -22.98
C GLU A 83 3.88 -15.77 -23.82
N VAL A 84 3.45 -14.50 -23.83
CA VAL A 84 2.35 -14.04 -24.68
C VAL A 84 2.66 -14.18 -26.18
N ARG A 85 3.90 -13.94 -26.60
CA ARG A 85 4.32 -14.12 -28.01
C ARG A 85 4.31 -15.60 -28.39
N GLU A 86 4.85 -16.49 -27.55
CA GLU A 86 4.82 -17.94 -27.79
C GLU A 86 3.39 -18.47 -27.92
N LEU A 87 2.46 -18.00 -27.07
CA LEU A 87 1.05 -18.36 -27.16
C LEU A 87 0.38 -17.86 -28.46
N ARG A 88 0.69 -16.62 -28.87
CA ARG A 88 0.16 -16.02 -30.11
C ARG A 88 0.67 -16.75 -31.35
N ASP A 89 1.97 -16.96 -31.42
CA ASP A 89 2.62 -17.59 -32.57
C ASP A 89 2.24 -19.08 -32.64
N GLY A 90 2.13 -19.76 -31.50
CA GLY A 90 1.60 -21.12 -31.40
C GLY A 90 0.13 -21.25 -31.80
N ARG A 91 -0.69 -20.19 -31.65
CA ARG A 91 -2.06 -20.16 -32.20
C ARG A 91 -2.06 -19.97 -33.71
N GLN A 92 -1.25 -19.05 -34.24
CA GLN A 92 -1.11 -18.86 -35.69
C GLN A 92 -0.67 -20.14 -36.40
N ASN A 93 0.31 -20.86 -35.85
CA ASN A 93 0.80 -22.12 -36.41
C ASN A 93 -0.25 -23.25 -36.39
N ARG A 94 -1.18 -23.25 -35.42
CA ARG A 94 -2.30 -24.20 -35.40
C ARG A 94 -3.33 -23.87 -36.47
N LEU A 95 -3.66 -22.59 -36.63
CA LEU A 95 -4.63 -22.13 -37.61
C LEU A 95 -4.11 -22.27 -39.05
N SER A 96 -2.80 -22.10 -39.29
CA SER A 96 -2.21 -22.26 -40.62
C SER A 96 -2.15 -23.72 -41.09
N ARG A 97 -2.15 -24.69 -40.18
CA ARG A 97 -2.19 -26.13 -40.49
C ARG A 97 -3.60 -26.68 -40.74
N LEU A 98 -4.63 -25.87 -40.50
CA LEU A 98 -6.05 -26.20 -40.72
C LEU A 98 -6.59 -25.65 -42.05
N LYS A 99 -5.75 -24.93 -42.82
CA LYS A 99 -5.98 -24.56 -44.22
C LYS A 99 -5.29 -25.57 -45.12
#